data_AF-A0A9D6RYA2-F1
#
_entry.id   AF-A0A9D6RYA2-F1
#
_cell.length_a   1.000
_cell.length_b   1.000
_cell.length_c   1.000
_cell.angle_alpha   90.00
_cell.angle_beta   90.00
_cell.angle_gamma   90.00
#
_symmetry.space_group_name_H-M   'P 1'
#
loop_
_entity.id
_entity.type
_entity.pdbx_description
1 polymer ?
#
loop_
_entity_poly.entity_id
_entity_poly.type
_entity_poly.pdbx_seq_one_letter_code
_entity_poly.pdbx_strand_id
1 'polypeptide(L)' 'MNLKKNIPLIAIFVLAIFLRLLYFPQNTYFGFDQARDAFAVQGILNGDLKIVGPPTANQIFHHGVLYYYI' A
#
# COMPACT_ATOMS: atom_id res chain seq x y z
N MET A 1 -2.45 30.21 1.67
CA MET A 1 -1.37 29.46 2.35
C MET A 1 -0.03 29.92 1.78
N ASN A 2 0.87 30.49 2.59
CA ASN A 2 2.11 31.09 2.09
C ASN A 2 3.15 29.98 1.87
N LEU A 3 3.37 29.55 0.62
CA LEU A 3 4.23 28.41 0.28
C LEU A 3 5.60 28.45 0.97
N LYS A 4 6.19 29.64 1.09
CA LYS A 4 7.51 29.84 1.71
C LYS A 4 7.58 29.40 3.17
N LYS A 5 6.47 29.51 3.93
CA LYS A 5 6.40 29.06 5.33
C LYS A 5 6.34 27.53 5.45
N ASN A 6 5.88 26.84 4.41
CA ASN A 6 5.71 25.38 4.41
C ASN A 6 6.90 24.64 3.80
N ILE A 7 7.90 25.36 3.25
CA ILE A 7 9.10 24.75 2.66
C ILE A 7 9.77 23.75 3.61
N PRO A 8 9.97 24.03 4.91
CA PRO A 8 10.57 23.05 5.83
C PRO A 8 9.74 21.78 5.95
N LEU A 9 8.41 21.90 5.99
CA LEU A 9 7.49 20.76 6.06
C LEU A 9 7.56 19.92 4.78
N ILE A 10 7.51 20.56 3.62
CA ILE A 10 7.63 19.90 2.32
C ILE A 10 8.98 19.16 2.23
N ALA A 11 10.07 19.81 2.65
CA ALA A 11 11.38 19.20 2.67
C ALA A 11 11.43 17.94 3.56
N ILE A 12 10.79 17.97 4.73
CA ILE A 12 10.67 16.79 5.61
C ILE A 12 9.91 15.66 4.93
N PHE A 13 8.77 15.95 4.28
CA PHE A 13 8.00 14.93 3.55
C PHE A 13 8.79 14.32 2.39
N VAL A 14 9.45 15.16 1.58
CA VAL A 14 10.29 14.70 0.46
C VAL A 14 11.44 13.84 0.98
N LEU A 15 12.12 14.28 2.05
CA LEU A 15 13.20 13.51 2.67
C LEU A 15 12.68 12.17 3.22
N ALA A 16 11.52 12.16 3.88
CA ALA A 16 10.93 10.93 4.40
C ALA A 16 10.60 9.92 3.30
N ILE A 17 10.01 10.36 2.18
CA ILE A 17 9.74 9.51 1.02
C ILE A 17 11.05 8.99 0.42
N PHE A 18 12.05 9.86 0.26
CA PHE A 18 13.34 9.47 -0.28
C PHE A 18 14.02 8.39 0.58
N LEU A 19 14.10 8.59 1.90
CA LEU A 19 14.67 7.61 2.83
C LEU A 19 13.85 6.31 2.82
N ARG A 20 12.51 6.39 2.78
CA ARG A 20 11.65 5.21 2.69
C ARG A 20 11.99 4.37 1.46
N LEU A 21 12.12 4.98 0.29
CA LEU A 21 12.43 4.27 -0.96
C LEU A 21 13.88 3.77 -1.02
N LEU A 22 14.84 4.54 -0.49
CA LEU A 22 16.25 4.16 -0.45
C LEU A 22 16.49 2.87 0.35
N TYR A 23 15.80 2.72 1.48
CA TYR A 23 15.94 1.55 2.36
C TYR A 23 14.86 0.48 2.15
N PHE A 24 13.83 0.73 1.33
CA PHE A 24 12.77 -0.23 1.05
C PHE A 24 13.28 -1.60 0.54
N PRO A 25 14.27 -1.68 -0.38
CA PRO A 25 14.76 -2.97 -0.87
C PRO A 25 15.39 -3.87 0.21
N GLN A 26 15.81 -3.29 1.34
CA GLN A 26 16.39 -4.02 2.46
C GLN A 26 15.31 -4.63 3.37
N ASN A 27 14.04 -4.29 3.16
CA ASN A 27 12.93 -4.91 3.87
C ASN A 27 12.73 -6.34 3.35
N THR A 28 13.36 -7.31 4.03
CA THR A 28 13.22 -8.74 3.74
C THR A 28 11.92 -9.34 4.29
N TYR A 29 11.19 -8.57 5.11
CA TYR A 29 9.91 -9.02 5.65
C TYR A 29 8.79 -8.79 4.65
N PHE A 30 8.29 -9.90 4.10
CA PHE A 30 7.06 -9.94 3.32
C PHE A 30 5.98 -10.64 4.14
N GLY A 31 5.13 -9.82 4.78
CA GLY A 31 4.13 -10.29 5.73
C GLY A 31 2.97 -11.02 5.05
N PHE A 32 2.19 -11.76 5.86
CA PHE A 32 1.04 -12.52 5.36
C PHE A 32 0.05 -11.64 4.58
N ASP A 33 -0.30 -10.48 5.11
CA ASP A 33 -1.23 -9.56 4.44
C ASP A 33 -0.67 -9.05 3.11
N GLN A 34 0.64 -8.76 3.06
CA GLN A 34 1.30 -8.32 1.83
C GLN A 34 1.31 -9.42 0.77
N ALA A 35 1.58 -10.66 1.18
CA ALA A 35 1.54 -11.81 0.29
C ALA A 35 0.13 -12.08 -0.24
N ARG A 36 -0.86 -12.14 0.65
CA ARG A 36 -2.27 -12.31 0.28
C ARG A 36 -2.70 -11.28 -0.75
N ASP A 37 -2.37 -10.01 -0.51
CA ASP A 37 -2.76 -8.90 -1.37
C ASP A 37 -2.02 -8.96 -2.72
N ALA A 38 -0.74 -9.34 -2.75
CA ALA A 38 0.01 -9.54 -3.99
C ALA A 38 -0.57 -10.67 -4.85
N PHE A 39 -0.94 -11.81 -4.24
CA PHE A 39 -1.61 -12.91 -4.96
C PHE A 39 -3.00 -12.52 -5.45
N ALA A 40 -3.75 -11.73 -4.68
CA ALA A 40 -5.06 -11.24 -5.10
C ALA A 40 -4.94 -10.36 -6.35
N VAL A 41 -3.99 -9.42 -6.35
CA VAL A 41 -3.69 -8.56 -7.50
C VAL A 41 -3.19 -9.38 -8.70
N GLN A 42 -2.33 -10.38 -8.47
CA GLN A 42 -1.88 -11.28 -9.54
C GLN A 42 -3.06 -12.00 -10.22
N GLY A 43 -4.06 -12.45 -9.46
CA GLY A 43 -5.30 -13.00 -10.03
C GLY A 43 -6.05 -11.98 -10.89
N ILE A 44 -6.22 -10.75 -10.38
CA ILE A 44 -6.88 -9.66 -11.11
C ILE A 44 -6.16 -9.37 -12.44
N LEU A 45 -4.82 -9.30 -12.42
CA LEU A 45 -4.02 -9.10 -13.64
C LEU A 45 -4.17 -10.24 -14.65
N ASN A 46 -4.52 -11.44 -14.20
CA ASN A 46 -4.81 -12.60 -15.04
C ASN A 46 -6.30 -12.70 -15.45
N GLY A 47 -7.11 -11.67 -15.16
CA GLY A 47 -8.52 -11.60 -15.54
C GLY A 47 -9.52 -12.09 -14.48
N ASP A 48 -9.07 -12.47 -13.28
CA ASP A 48 -9.95 -12.81 -12.16
C ASP A 48 -10.39 -11.53 -11.42
N LEU A 49 -11.41 -10.86 -11.96
CA LEU A 49 -11.97 -9.65 -11.38
C LEU A 49 -12.57 -9.94 -10.00
N LYS A 50 -11.97 -9.34 -8.95
CA LYS A 50 -12.46 -9.47 -7.58
C LYS A 50 -13.42 -8.33 -7.24
N ILE A 51 -14.61 -8.68 -6.75
CA ILE A 51 -15.60 -7.73 -6.24
C ILE A 51 -15.71 -7.74 -4.71
N VAL A 52 -15.08 -8.72 -4.05
CA VAL A 52 -15.00 -8.85 -2.59
C VAL A 52 -13.52 -8.78 -2.20
N GLY A 53 -13.20 -7.95 -1.20
CA GLY A 53 -11.83 -7.83 -0.68
C GLY A 53 -11.48 -8.96 0.30
N PRO A 54 -10.27 -8.92 0.88
CA PRO A 54 -9.83 -9.98 1.76
C PRO A 54 -10.58 -9.98 3.10
N PRO A 55 -10.65 -11.14 3.77
CA PRO A 55 -11.23 -11.22 5.10
C PRO A 55 -10.39 -10.42 6.11
N THR A 56 -11.08 -9.81 7.06
CA THR A 56 -10.48 -9.21 8.27
C THR A 56 -10.06 -10.30 9.25
N ALA A 57 -9.37 -9.93 10.34
CA ALA A 57 -8.93 -10.87 11.36
C ALA A 57 -10.05 -11.73 11.97
N ASN A 58 -11.30 -11.25 11.99
CA ASN A 58 -12.43 -12.01 12.52
C ASN A 58 -13.14 -12.88 11.47
N GLN A 59 -12.65 -12.90 10.22
CA GLN A 59 -13.12 -13.70 9.09
C GLN A 59 -14.58 -13.48 8.64
N ILE A 60 -15.37 -12.73 9.40
CA ILE A 60 -16.77 -12.43 9.11
C ILE A 60 -16.87 -11.22 8.18
N PHE A 61 -16.03 -10.20 8.41
CA PHE A 61 -16.01 -9.00 7.59
C PHE A 61 -14.88 -9.04 6.56
N HIS A 62 -15.12 -8.38 5.43
CA HIS A 62 -14.15 -8.21 4.35
C HIS A 62 -13.78 -6.73 4.21
N HIS A 63 -12.52 -6.45 3.88
CA HIS A 63 -12.10 -5.13 3.46
C HIS A 63 -12.72 -4.78 2.09
N GLY A 64 -12.86 -3.48 1.80
CA GLY A 64 -13.29 -3.04 0.48
C GLY A 64 -12.29 -3.46 -0.59
N VAL A 65 -12.76 -3.90 -1.76
CA VAL A 65 -11.88 -4.46 -2.81
C VAL A 65 -11.14 -3.40 -3.63
N LEU A 66 -11.59 -2.14 -3.56
CA LEU A 66 -11.15 -1.06 -4.46
C LEU A 66 -9.64 -0.78 -4.39
N TYR A 67 -9.00 -1.00 -3.25
CA TYR A 67 -7.57 -0.72 -3.11
C TYR A 67 -6.68 -1.67 -3.91
N TYR A 68 -7.20 -2.81 -4.41
CA TYR A 68 -6.47 -3.65 -5.35
C TYR A 68 -6.37 -3.04 -6.76
N TYR A 69 -7.13 -1.98 -7.05
CA TYR A 69 -7.25 -1.36 -8.37
C TYR A 69 -6.68 0.06 -8.45
N ILE A 70 -6.08 0.57 -7.37
CA ILE A 70 -5.44 1.89 -7.29
C ILE A 70 -3.93 1.69 -7.19
#